data_AF-A0A392VIA8-F1
#
_entry.id   AF-A0A392VIA8-F1
#
_cell.length_a   1.000
_cell.length_b   1.000
_cell.length_c   1.000
_cell.angle_alpha   90.00
_cell.angle_beta   90.00
_cell.angle_gamma   90.00
#
_symmetry.space_group_name_H-M   'P 1'
#
loop_
_entity.id
_entity.type
_entity.pdbx_description
1 polymer ?
#
loop_
_entity_poly.entity_id
_entity_poly.type
_entity_poly.pdbx_seq_one_letter_code
_entity_poly.pdbx_strand_id
1 'polypeptide(L)' 'TEYYLTREENMSSEELGGLEKLQAYVNGFAPARCVNRAGEPVVDAKGIERMEKRLINTKELLG' A
#
# COMPACT_ATOMS: atom_id res chain seq x y z
N THR A 1 14.07 16.16 20.85
CA THR A 1 13.80 15.10 19.85
C THR A 1 12.56 15.51 19.12
N GLU A 2 12.71 15.88 17.87
CA GLU A 2 11.65 16.51 17.12
C GLU A 2 10.55 15.51 16.77
N TYR A 3 9.38 15.83 17.30
CA TYR A 3 8.10 15.15 17.16
C TYR A 3 7.51 15.44 15.76
N TYR A 4 8.26 15.16 14.70
CA TYR A 4 7.89 15.52 13.32
C TYR A 4 7.02 14.46 12.63
N LEU A 5 5.96 14.02 13.30
CA LEU A 5 4.84 13.41 12.60
C LEU A 5 3.60 14.15 13.06
N THR A 6 3.08 15.03 12.22
CA THR A 6 1.74 15.61 12.39
C THR A 6 0.76 14.45 12.50
N ARG A 7 0.24 14.21 13.72
CA ARG A 7 -0.85 13.24 13.92
C ARG A 7 -2.05 13.70 13.10
N GLU A 8 -2.82 12.75 12.56
CA GLU A 8 -4.04 13.05 11.80
C GLU A 8 -5.00 13.98 12.57
N GLU A 9 -5.03 13.84 13.90
CA GLU A 9 -5.77 14.68 14.85
C GLU A 9 -5.43 16.19 14.77
N ASN A 10 -4.24 16.53 14.28
CA ASN A 10 -3.74 17.91 14.14
C ASN A 10 -3.75 18.41 12.70
N MET A 11 -4.28 17.63 11.74
CA MET A 11 -4.35 18.01 10.33
C MET A 11 -5.52 18.97 10.07
N SER A 12 -5.30 19.93 9.18
CA SER A 12 -6.37 20.76 8.63
C SER A 12 -7.32 19.92 7.76
N SER A 13 -8.53 20.43 7.52
CA SER A 13 -9.49 19.76 6.62
C SER A 13 -8.95 19.56 5.20
N GLU A 14 -8.06 20.45 4.72
CA GLU A 14 -7.41 20.32 3.42
C GLU A 14 -6.39 19.17 3.41
N GLU A 15 -5.56 19.06 4.45
CA GLU A 15 -4.59 17.97 4.60
C GLU A 15 -5.27 16.61 4.76
N LEU A 16 -6.39 16.54 5.50
CA LEU A 16 -7.22 15.34 5.60
C LEU A 16 -7.77 14.93 4.24
N GLY A 17 -8.27 15.88 3.44
CA GLY A 17 -8.71 15.60 2.08
C GLY A 17 -7.57 15.14 1.15
N GLY A 18 -6.34 15.62 1.37
CA GLY A 18 -5.15 15.12 0.69
C GLY A 18 -4.78 13.70 1.10
N LEU A 19 -4.86 13.39 2.40
CA LEU A 19 -4.59 12.07 2.95
C LEU A 19 -5.60 11.03 2.44
N GLU A 20 -6.90 11.35 2.42
CA GLU A 20 -7.93 10.47 1.88
C GLU A 20 -7.69 10.14 0.40
N LYS A 21 -7.28 11.14 -0.40
CA LYS A 21 -6.91 10.93 -1.82
C LYS A 21 -5.70 10.00 -1.96
N LEU A 22 -4.67 10.20 -1.15
CA LEU A 22 -3.50 9.32 -1.13
C LEU A 22 -3.86 7.89 -0.72
N GLN A 23 -4.71 7.74 0.30
CA GLN A 23 -5.17 6.44 0.76
C GLN A 23 -6.02 5.73 -0.30
N ALA A 24 -6.94 6.44 -0.97
CA ALA A 24 -7.72 5.91 -2.08
C ALA A 24 -6.82 5.48 -3.26
N TYR A 25 -5.82 6.28 -3.60
CA TYR A 25 -4.83 5.96 -4.62
C TYR A 25 -4.05 4.68 -4.27
N VAL A 26 -3.55 4.57 -3.04
CA VAL A 26 -2.82 3.38 -2.56
C VAL A 26 -3.73 2.14 -2.50
N ASN A 27 -4.99 2.29 -2.08
CA ASN A 27 -5.95 1.20 -2.04
C ASN A 27 -6.38 0.70 -3.43
N GLY A 28 -6.21 1.52 -4.47
CA GLY A 28 -6.48 1.14 -5.86
C GLY A 28 -5.48 0.14 -6.43
N PHE A 29 -4.33 -0.08 -5.79
CA PHE A 29 -3.35 -1.04 -6.28
C PHE A 29 -3.76 -2.48 -5.97
N ALA A 30 -3.83 -3.30 -7.01
CA ALA A 30 -4.04 -4.74 -6.86
C ALA A 30 -2.86 -5.36 -6.08
N PRO A 31 -3.14 -6.15 -5.02
CA PRO A 31 -2.13 -6.94 -4.34
C PRO A 31 -1.39 -7.86 -5.32
N ALA A 32 -0.12 -8.14 -5.04
CA ALA A 32 0.67 -9.03 -5.88
C ALA A 32 0.39 -10.49 -5.49
N ARG A 33 0.19 -11.36 -6.48
CA ARG A 33 0.15 -12.81 -6.24
C ARG A 33 1.55 -13.29 -5.90
N CYS A 34 1.67 -14.02 -4.79
CA CYS A 34 2.91 -14.72 -4.47
C CYS A 34 3.05 -15.88 -5.43
N VAL A 35 4.13 -15.92 -6.21
CA VAL A 35 4.41 -17.03 -7.12
C VAL A 35 5.71 -17.72 -6.72
N ASN A 36 5.76 -19.04 -6.90
CA ASN A 36 6.98 -19.81 -6.70
C ASN A 36 7.97 -19.56 -7.87
N ARG A 37 9.14 -20.20 -7.83
CA ARG A 37 10.15 -20.05 -8.90
C ARG A 37 9.66 -20.51 -10.29
N ALA A 38 8.65 -21.36 -10.35
CA ALA A 38 8.02 -21.82 -11.59
C ALA A 38 6.89 -20.89 -12.06
N GLY A 39 6.57 -19.83 -11.32
CA GLY A 39 5.49 -18.90 -11.64
C GLY A 39 4.11 -19.34 -11.14
N GLU A 40 4.03 -20.41 -10.33
CA GLU A 40 2.76 -20.93 -9.84
C GLU A 40 2.33 -20.21 -8.55
N PRO A 41 1.03 -19.94 -8.33
CA PRO A 41 0.54 -19.31 -7.11
C PRO A 41 0.93 -20.10 -5.86
N VAL A 42 1.54 -19.42 -4.88
CA VAL A 42 1.79 -19.97 -3.56
C VAL A 42 0.48 -19.93 -2.78
N VAL A 43 0.01 -21.08 -2.31
CA VAL A 43 -1.20 -21.19 -1.49
C VAL A 43 -0.87 -21.33 -0.01
N ASP A 44 -1.77 -20.88 0.86
CA ASP A 44 -1.68 -21.10 2.30
C ASP A 44 -2.18 -22.51 2.71
N ALA A 45 -2.16 -22.79 4.01
CA ALA A 45 -2.60 -24.09 4.55
C ALA A 45 -4.11 -24.38 4.31
N LYS A 46 -4.90 -23.38 3.92
CA LYS A 46 -6.32 -23.50 3.58
C LYS A 46 -6.54 -23.60 2.07
N GLY A 47 -5.48 -23.57 1.27
CA GLY A 47 -5.55 -23.60 -0.20
C GLY A 47 -5.88 -22.25 -0.83
N ILE A 48 -5.79 -21.14 -0.09
CA ILE A 48 -6.06 -19.80 -0.61
C ILE A 48 -4.75 -19.22 -1.16
N GLU A 49 -4.81 -18.62 -2.35
CA GLU A 49 -3.66 -17.91 -2.94
C GLU A 49 -3.13 -16.84 -1.97
N ARG A 50 -1.83 -16.88 -1.72
CA ARG A 50 -1.15 -15.84 -0.95
C ARG A 50 -1.04 -14.57 -1.78
N MET A 51 -1.67 -13.53 -1.27
CA MET A 51 -1.55 -12.17 -1.77
C MET A 51 -0.61 -11.40 -0.85
N GLU A 52 0.39 -10.72 -1.41
CA GLU A 52 1.28 -9.84 -0.67
C GLU A 52 0.99 -8.38 -0.98
N LYS A 53 1.23 -7.51 0.02
CA LYS A 53 1.21 -6.07 -0.18
C LYS A 53 2.28 -5.71 -1.21
N ARG A 54 1.86 -5.04 -2.28
CA ARG A 54 2.78 -4.56 -3.31
C ARG A 54 3.53 -3.34 -2.77
N LEU A 55 4.86 -3.41 -2.68
CA LEU A 55 5.69 -2.24 -2.48
C LEU A 55 5.81 -1.50 -3.81
N ILE A 56 5.47 -0.22 -3.81
CA ILE A 56 5.45 0.61 -5.02
C ILE A 56 6.51 1.68 -4.87
N ASN A 57 7.43 1.73 -5.83
CA ASN A 57 8.39 2.81 -5.94
C ASN A 57 7.69 4.04 -6.51
N THR A 58 7.29 4.97 -5.63
CA THR A 58 6.61 6.20 -6.05
C THR A 58 7.49 7.12 -6.88
N LYS A 59 8.82 7.04 -6.78
CA LYS A 59 9.74 7.81 -7.64
C LYS A 59 9.66 7.36 -9.09
N GLU A 60 9.71 6.05 -9.32
CA GLU A 60 9.56 5.50 -10.68
C GLU A 60 8.16 5.72 -11.25
N LEU A 61 7.14 5.75 -10.39
CA LEU A 61 5.77 5.93 -10.82
C LEU A 61 5.44 7.38 -11.21
N LEU A 62 6.07 8.36 -10.54
CA LEU A 62 5.75 9.78 -10.72
C LEU A 62 6.68 10.50 -11.71
N GLY A 63 7.84 9.94 -12.05
CA GLY A 63 8.74 10.47 -13.10
C GLY A 63 9.54 11.70 -12.67
#